data_AF-A0A660WY29-F1
#
_entry.id   AF-A0A660WY29-F1
#
_cell.length_a   1.000
_cell.length_b   1.000
_cell.length_c   1.000
_cell.angle_alpha   90.00
_cell.angle_beta   90.00
_cell.angle_gamma   90.00
#
_symmetry.space_group_name_H-M   'P 1'
#
loop_
_entity.id
_entity.type
_entity.pdbx_description
1 polymer ?
#
loop_
_entity_poly.entity_id
_entity_poly.type
_entity_poly.pdbx_seq_one_letter_code
_entity_poly.pdbx_strand_id
1 'polypeptide(L)'
;MAEGKDIDTLKKDLDSLLKKWKKIEKKAMTEPAPVCVYEDIEIVSSVVRDLLTPDVSKVIVDSKSLYKKIHSYVGSVSPEMVRKIEYYSSRTPLFDFYGVEKDFRKSLNKRVWLKSGGFIVIEHTEAMTTIDVNSGKYIGKKDYEENAFKINLQAAQEIARQVRLRDIGGIIVIDFIDMGKKENKDKVFHELLKEFKKDRAKVALAPISDFGLLEMTRQRTRLNLFYTVSEECPMCHGTGRITSKETFMTQIESWLRRFRTESKERRLVLQVHPYMGSYLQKEMKKILKKLQWKNLVLLKLEENSSLRLDEFRFISAKTGEDITDKF
;
A
#
# COMPACT_ATOMS: atom_id res chain seq x y z
N MET A 1 12.41 -19.65 -20.66
CA MET A 1 11.70 -20.94 -20.56
C MET A 1 11.64 -21.58 -21.94
N ALA A 2 12.67 -22.33 -22.31
CA ALA A 2 12.71 -23.16 -23.54
C ALA A 2 13.17 -24.60 -23.25
N GLU A 3 13.57 -24.86 -22.01
CA GLU A 3 14.07 -26.14 -21.54
C GLU A 3 12.93 -27.17 -21.54
N GLY A 4 13.15 -28.29 -22.21
CA GLY A 4 12.19 -29.40 -22.30
C GLY A 4 11.06 -29.24 -23.33
N LYS A 5 11.06 -28.20 -24.18
CA LYS A 5 10.06 -28.02 -25.27
C LYS A 5 10.58 -28.61 -26.59
N ASP A 6 9.69 -29.20 -27.38
CA ASP A 6 10.02 -29.73 -28.71
C ASP A 6 10.18 -28.61 -29.76
N ILE A 7 10.89 -28.92 -30.85
CA ILE A 7 11.24 -27.98 -31.92
C ILE A 7 9.99 -27.45 -32.63
N ASP A 8 8.95 -28.27 -32.81
CA ASP A 8 7.72 -27.86 -33.50
C ASP A 8 6.95 -26.82 -32.69
N THR A 9 6.93 -26.98 -31.37
CA THR A 9 6.35 -25.99 -30.45
C THR A 9 7.10 -24.66 -30.52
N LEU A 10 8.45 -24.68 -30.55
CA LEU A 10 9.26 -23.48 -30.68
C LEU A 10 9.04 -22.79 -32.05
N LYS A 11 8.93 -23.57 -33.12
CA LYS A 11 8.68 -23.05 -34.47
C LYS A 11 7.31 -22.37 -34.57
N LYS A 12 6.27 -22.98 -34.00
CA LYS A 12 4.92 -22.38 -33.94
C LYS A 12 4.90 -21.06 -33.17
N ASP A 13 5.67 -20.97 -32.08
CA ASP A 13 5.79 -19.74 -31.30
C ASP A 13 6.50 -18.63 -32.11
N LEU A 14 7.62 -18.96 -32.75
CA LEU A 14 8.34 -18.04 -33.64
C LEU A 14 7.45 -17.53 -34.79
N ASP A 15 6.72 -18.42 -35.45
CA ASP A 15 5.80 -18.06 -36.54
C ASP A 15 4.68 -17.12 -36.05
N SER A 16 4.19 -17.32 -34.82
CA SER A 16 3.23 -16.43 -34.18
C SER A 16 3.82 -15.04 -33.94
N LEU A 17 5.05 -14.95 -33.43
CA LEU A 17 5.76 -13.69 -33.21
C LEU A 17 6.02 -12.94 -34.52
N LEU A 18 6.46 -13.62 -35.58
CA LEU A 18 6.68 -13.02 -36.90
C LEU A 18 5.38 -12.48 -37.51
N LYS A 19 4.26 -13.21 -37.36
CA LYS A 19 2.94 -12.73 -37.81
C LYS A 19 2.50 -11.49 -37.04
N LYS A 20 2.75 -11.42 -35.73
CA LYS A 20 2.49 -10.22 -34.93
C LYS A 20 3.33 -9.05 -35.42
N TRP A 21 4.64 -9.24 -35.60
CA TRP A 21 5.55 -8.20 -36.08
C TRP A 21 5.10 -7.58 -37.40
N LYS A 22 4.76 -8.40 -38.40
CA LYS A 22 4.27 -7.90 -39.70
C LYS A 22 3.00 -7.05 -39.60
N LYS A 23 2.11 -7.33 -38.63
CA LYS A 23 0.92 -6.51 -38.38
C LYS A 23 1.26 -5.16 -37.79
N ILE A 24 2.22 -5.13 -36.85
CA ILE A 24 2.70 -3.90 -36.21
C ILE A 24 3.37 -3.01 -37.26
N GLU A 25 4.29 -3.56 -38.05
CA GLU A 25 5.00 -2.85 -39.12
C GLU A 25 4.02 -2.25 -40.12
N LYS A 26 3.07 -3.05 -40.62
CA LYS A 26 2.05 -2.57 -41.55
C LYS A 26 1.25 -1.40 -40.95
N LYS A 27 0.78 -1.52 -39.72
CA LYS A 27 -0.02 -0.48 -39.06
C LYS A 27 0.78 0.81 -38.86
N ALA A 28 2.05 0.69 -38.46
CA ALA A 28 2.97 1.82 -38.30
C ALA A 28 3.21 2.58 -39.61
N MET A 29 3.24 1.90 -40.75
CA MET A 29 3.46 2.54 -42.06
C MET A 29 2.19 3.14 -42.66
N THR A 30 1.00 2.65 -42.28
CA THR A 30 -0.26 3.06 -42.94
C THR A 30 -1.11 4.05 -42.16
N GLU A 31 -0.96 4.14 -40.83
CA GLU A 31 -1.81 5.01 -40.00
C GLU A 31 -1.08 6.30 -39.57
N PRO A 32 -1.73 7.48 -39.64
CA PRO A 32 -1.12 8.75 -39.24
C PRO A 32 -0.93 8.83 -37.71
N ALA A 33 0.16 9.45 -37.27
CA ALA A 33 0.51 9.59 -35.85
C ALA A 33 -0.30 10.69 -35.13
N PRO A 34 -0.51 10.59 -33.80
CA PRO A 34 -0.13 9.50 -32.91
C PRO A 34 -1.10 8.31 -32.97
N VAL A 35 -0.57 7.09 -33.08
CA VAL A 35 -1.38 5.87 -33.17
C VAL A 35 -0.78 4.69 -32.41
N CYS A 36 -1.63 3.95 -31.68
CA CYS A 36 -1.24 2.72 -31.01
C CYS A 36 -1.12 1.59 -32.04
N VAL A 37 0.12 1.25 -32.43
CA VAL A 37 0.42 0.21 -33.42
C VAL A 37 0.35 -1.21 -32.85
N TYR A 38 0.53 -1.33 -31.53
CA TYR A 38 0.42 -2.56 -30.77
C TYR A 38 -0.11 -2.25 -29.38
N GLU A 39 -1.26 -2.81 -29.03
CA GLU A 39 -1.78 -2.78 -27.66
C GLU A 39 -1.37 -4.09 -27.00
N ASP A 40 -0.57 -3.98 -25.94
CA ASP A 40 -0.06 -5.17 -25.29
C ASP A 40 -1.16 -5.88 -24.47
N ILE A 41 -1.52 -7.08 -24.92
CA ILE A 41 -2.45 -7.96 -24.20
C ILE A 41 -1.72 -8.76 -23.12
N GLU A 42 -0.39 -8.59 -22.98
CA GLU A 42 0.47 -9.38 -22.09
C GLU A 42 -0.10 -9.56 -20.70
N ILE A 43 -0.72 -8.54 -20.10
CA ILE A 43 -1.30 -8.69 -18.75
C ILE A 43 -2.35 -9.80 -18.73
N VAL A 44 -3.31 -9.79 -19.65
CA VAL A 44 -4.40 -10.78 -19.67
C VAL A 44 -3.88 -12.15 -20.09
N SER A 45 -3.03 -12.23 -21.13
CA SER A 45 -2.47 -13.51 -21.58
C SER A 45 -1.48 -14.10 -20.58
N SER A 46 -0.71 -13.29 -19.86
CA SER A 46 0.19 -13.72 -18.79
C SER A 46 -0.62 -14.18 -17.60
N VAL A 47 -1.62 -13.42 -17.16
CA VAL A 47 -2.51 -13.83 -16.07
C VAL A 47 -3.18 -15.16 -16.39
N VAL A 48 -3.70 -15.35 -17.61
CA VAL A 48 -4.29 -16.62 -18.01
C VAL A 48 -3.23 -17.72 -18.07
N ARG A 49 -2.07 -17.52 -18.72
CA ARG A 49 -1.00 -18.52 -18.78
C ARG A 49 -0.52 -18.95 -17.40
N ASP A 50 -0.37 -18.00 -16.49
CA ASP A 50 0.21 -18.24 -15.19
C ASP A 50 -0.86 -18.79 -14.23
N LEU A 51 -2.09 -18.27 -14.23
CA LEU A 51 -3.16 -18.65 -13.29
C LEU A 51 -4.05 -19.80 -13.75
N LEU A 52 -4.17 -20.06 -15.05
CA LEU A 52 -5.05 -21.12 -15.57
C LEU A 52 -4.39 -22.49 -15.43
N THR A 53 -4.53 -23.06 -14.25
CA THR A 53 -4.05 -24.40 -13.91
C THR A 53 -5.20 -25.43 -13.96
N PRO A 54 -4.90 -26.75 -14.00
CA PRO A 54 -5.94 -27.77 -14.09
C PRO A 54 -6.98 -27.74 -12.95
N ASP A 55 -6.58 -27.30 -11.75
CA ASP A 55 -7.42 -27.12 -10.56
C ASP A 55 -8.36 -25.90 -10.63
N VAL A 56 -8.16 -24.98 -11.58
CA VAL A 56 -9.11 -23.88 -11.80
C VAL A 56 -10.39 -24.43 -12.39
N SER A 57 -11.51 -24.25 -11.69
CA SER A 57 -12.82 -24.69 -12.19
C SER A 57 -13.34 -23.83 -13.34
N LYS A 58 -13.24 -22.49 -13.21
CA LYS A 58 -13.79 -21.51 -14.16
C LYS A 58 -12.97 -20.23 -14.20
N VAL A 59 -12.94 -19.58 -15.35
CA VAL A 59 -12.44 -18.22 -15.58
C VAL A 59 -13.60 -17.37 -16.04
N ILE A 60 -14.00 -16.40 -15.23
CA ILE A 60 -15.21 -15.61 -15.44
C ILE A 60 -14.82 -14.19 -15.88
N VAL A 61 -15.41 -13.71 -16.96
CA VAL A 61 -15.07 -12.43 -17.58
C VAL A 61 -16.34 -11.62 -17.83
N ASP A 62 -16.41 -10.40 -17.32
CA ASP A 62 -17.57 -9.50 -17.46
C ASP A 62 -17.48 -8.54 -18.66
N SER A 63 -16.30 -8.41 -19.27
CA SER A 63 -16.10 -7.68 -20.52
C SER A 63 -16.19 -8.58 -21.75
N LYS A 64 -17.13 -8.26 -22.65
CA LYS A 64 -17.35 -9.02 -23.89
C LYS A 64 -16.14 -8.99 -24.82
N SER A 65 -15.42 -7.88 -24.89
CA SER A 65 -14.21 -7.76 -25.71
C SER A 65 -13.07 -8.62 -25.14
N LEU A 66 -12.86 -8.58 -23.82
CA LEU A 66 -11.86 -9.41 -23.14
C LEU A 66 -12.20 -10.90 -23.23
N TYR A 67 -13.47 -11.28 -23.06
CA TYR A 67 -13.90 -12.67 -23.18
C TYR A 67 -13.51 -13.26 -24.55
N LYS A 68 -13.79 -12.55 -25.65
CA LYS A 68 -13.40 -12.99 -27.00
C LYS A 68 -11.87 -13.12 -27.14
N LYS A 69 -11.11 -12.15 -26.62
CA LYS A 69 -9.63 -12.17 -26.64
C LYS A 69 -9.10 -13.39 -25.87
N ILE A 70 -9.56 -13.62 -24.65
CA ILE A 70 -9.16 -14.73 -23.78
C ILE A 70 -9.53 -16.08 -24.39
N HIS A 71 -10.76 -16.22 -24.87
CA HIS A 71 -11.24 -17.44 -25.52
C HIS A 71 -10.42 -17.79 -26.76
N SER A 72 -10.09 -16.81 -27.60
CA SER A 72 -9.22 -17.03 -28.77
C SER A 72 -7.80 -17.44 -28.36
N TYR A 73 -7.23 -16.81 -27.33
CA TYR A 73 -5.89 -17.13 -26.86
C TYR A 73 -5.81 -18.54 -26.29
N VAL A 74 -6.69 -18.88 -25.34
CA VAL A 74 -6.74 -20.22 -24.74
C VAL A 74 -7.05 -21.27 -25.79
N GLY A 75 -7.93 -20.99 -26.77
CA GLY A 75 -8.19 -21.90 -27.89
C GLY A 75 -6.97 -22.18 -28.76
N SER A 76 -5.98 -21.28 -28.79
CA SER A 76 -4.73 -21.51 -29.53
C SER A 76 -3.65 -22.21 -28.71
N VAL A 77 -3.63 -22.03 -27.39
CA VAL A 77 -2.55 -22.52 -26.50
C VAL A 77 -2.93 -23.80 -25.77
N SER A 78 -4.19 -23.89 -25.30
CA SER A 78 -4.73 -24.99 -24.48
C SER A 78 -6.22 -25.21 -24.79
N PRO A 79 -6.56 -25.80 -25.96
CA PRO A 79 -7.94 -25.98 -26.42
C PRO A 79 -8.86 -26.67 -25.40
N GLU A 80 -8.31 -27.61 -24.63
CA GLU A 80 -9.02 -28.36 -23.58
C GLU A 80 -9.53 -27.48 -22.44
N MET A 81 -8.88 -26.33 -22.18
CA MET A 81 -9.24 -25.41 -21.11
C MET A 81 -10.25 -24.34 -21.52
N VAL A 82 -10.57 -24.24 -22.82
CA VAL A 82 -11.51 -23.24 -23.36
C VAL A 82 -12.89 -23.33 -22.69
N ARG A 83 -13.34 -24.55 -22.38
CA ARG A 83 -14.65 -24.80 -21.73
C ARG A 83 -14.78 -24.19 -20.34
N LYS A 84 -13.66 -23.82 -19.71
CA LYS A 84 -13.64 -23.17 -18.39
C LYS A 84 -13.90 -21.66 -18.48
N ILE A 85 -13.89 -21.07 -19.66
CA ILE A 85 -14.02 -19.62 -19.85
C ILE A 85 -15.49 -19.25 -20.01
N GLU A 86 -16.04 -18.51 -19.05
CA GLU A 86 -17.44 -18.10 -19.03
C GLU A 86 -17.59 -16.58 -19.12
N TYR A 87 -18.54 -16.14 -19.94
CA TYR A 87 -18.93 -14.73 -20.01
C TYR A 87 -19.97 -14.42 -18.94
N TYR A 88 -19.72 -13.41 -18.13
CA TYR A 88 -20.62 -12.94 -17.11
C TYR A 88 -21.44 -11.76 -17.61
N SER A 89 -22.75 -11.94 -17.73
CA SER A 89 -23.68 -10.95 -18.31
C SER A 89 -24.69 -10.38 -17.31
N SER A 90 -24.55 -10.70 -16.03
CA SER A 90 -25.46 -10.20 -15.00
C SER A 90 -25.25 -8.70 -14.76
N ARG A 91 -26.30 -8.03 -14.27
CA ARG A 91 -26.25 -6.60 -13.92
C ARG A 91 -25.47 -6.32 -12.64
N THR A 92 -25.41 -7.29 -11.72
CA THR A 92 -24.62 -7.16 -10.48
C THR A 92 -23.13 -7.24 -10.85
N PRO A 93 -22.27 -6.31 -10.41
CA PRO A 93 -20.84 -6.38 -10.71
C PRO A 93 -20.22 -7.73 -10.31
N LEU A 94 -19.32 -8.25 -11.15
CA LEU A 94 -18.76 -9.59 -11.00
C LEU A 94 -18.10 -9.81 -9.62
N PHE A 95 -17.29 -8.85 -9.17
CA PHE A 95 -16.61 -8.94 -7.87
C PHE A 95 -17.54 -8.81 -6.68
N ASP A 96 -18.63 -8.06 -6.81
CA ASP A 96 -19.66 -7.99 -5.76
C ASP A 96 -20.40 -9.32 -5.62
N PHE A 97 -20.78 -9.93 -6.76
CA PHE A 97 -21.48 -11.21 -6.79
C PHE A 97 -20.68 -12.32 -6.10
N TYR A 98 -19.35 -12.36 -6.31
CA TYR A 98 -18.45 -13.32 -5.66
C TYR A 98 -17.88 -12.86 -4.30
N GLY A 99 -18.25 -11.66 -3.82
CA GLY A 99 -17.77 -11.12 -2.55
C GLY A 99 -16.30 -10.69 -2.53
N VAL A 100 -15.63 -10.65 -3.69
CA VAL A 100 -14.22 -10.28 -3.84
C VAL A 100 -13.99 -8.82 -3.48
N GLU A 101 -14.93 -7.92 -3.83
CA GLU A 101 -14.83 -6.48 -3.54
C GLU A 101 -14.69 -6.21 -2.03
N LYS A 102 -15.42 -6.96 -1.21
CA LYS A 102 -15.36 -6.85 0.26
C LYS A 102 -13.98 -7.25 0.78
N ASP A 103 -13.40 -8.31 0.25
CA ASP A 103 -12.09 -8.79 0.68
C ASP A 103 -10.95 -7.94 0.12
N PHE A 104 -11.13 -7.38 -1.08
CA PHE A 104 -10.24 -6.37 -1.65
C PHE A 104 -10.16 -5.14 -0.74
N ARG A 105 -11.28 -4.54 -0.33
CA ARG A 105 -11.28 -3.39 0.58
C ARG A 105 -10.62 -3.70 1.92
N LYS A 106 -10.85 -4.89 2.47
CA LYS A 106 -10.17 -5.35 3.70
C LYS A 106 -8.66 -5.50 3.51
N SER A 107 -8.20 -5.88 2.32
CA SER A 107 -6.77 -6.04 2.02
C SER A 107 -6.00 -4.71 2.06
N LEU A 108 -6.69 -3.57 1.95
CA LEU A 108 -6.08 -2.24 2.11
C LEU A 108 -5.94 -1.82 3.57
N ASN A 109 -6.62 -2.51 4.49
CA ASN A 109 -6.53 -2.18 5.90
C ASN A 109 -5.17 -2.60 6.46
N LYS A 110 -4.58 -1.70 7.24
CA LYS A 110 -3.40 -1.98 8.06
C LYS A 110 -3.62 -3.13 9.04
N ARG A 111 -4.81 -3.19 9.66
CA ARG A 111 -5.20 -4.22 10.63
C ARG A 111 -6.04 -5.32 9.97
N VAL A 112 -5.70 -6.58 10.22
CA VAL A 112 -6.43 -7.77 9.75
C VAL A 112 -6.82 -8.64 10.95
N TRP A 113 -8.12 -8.84 11.13
CA TRP A 113 -8.65 -9.64 12.24
C TRP A 113 -8.54 -11.14 11.97
N LEU A 114 -8.10 -11.87 12.99
CA LEU A 114 -8.09 -13.34 13.03
C LEU A 114 -9.44 -13.86 13.53
N LYS A 115 -9.76 -15.11 13.18
CA LYS A 115 -11.03 -15.75 13.60
C LYS A 115 -11.16 -15.87 15.13
N SER A 116 -10.04 -15.98 15.83
CA SER A 116 -9.96 -16.03 17.30
C SER A 116 -10.23 -14.69 18.00
N GLY A 117 -10.30 -13.57 17.27
CA GLY A 117 -10.43 -12.23 17.84
C GLY A 117 -9.10 -11.52 18.10
N GLY A 118 -7.96 -12.18 17.86
CA GLY A 118 -6.67 -11.51 17.66
C GLY A 118 -6.62 -10.76 16.33
N PHE A 119 -5.53 -10.05 16.05
CA PHE A 119 -5.33 -9.38 14.78
C PHE A 119 -3.84 -9.25 14.44
N ILE A 120 -3.53 -9.13 13.16
CA ILE A 120 -2.21 -8.75 12.68
C ILE A 120 -2.22 -7.30 12.19
N VAL A 121 -1.12 -6.59 12.35
CA VAL A 121 -0.90 -5.23 11.86
C VAL A 121 0.23 -5.27 10.85
N ILE A 122 -0.03 -4.86 9.60
CA ILE A 122 0.95 -4.86 8.52
C ILE A 122 1.37 -3.43 8.24
N GLU A 123 2.66 -3.12 8.41
CA GLU A 123 3.24 -1.80 8.19
C GLU A 123 4.35 -1.85 7.13
N HIS A 124 4.31 -0.89 6.22
CA HIS A 124 5.38 -0.69 5.24
C HIS A 124 6.32 0.41 5.75
N THR A 125 7.61 0.09 5.82
CA THR A 125 8.68 1.05 6.05
C THR A 125 9.46 1.24 4.75
N GLU A 126 10.47 2.11 4.76
CA GLU A 126 11.33 2.36 3.60
C GLU A 126 12.05 1.08 3.13
N ALA A 127 12.61 0.29 4.05
CA ALA A 127 13.45 -0.86 3.72
C ALA A 127 12.72 -2.21 3.79
N MET A 128 11.73 -2.34 4.69
CA MET A 128 11.09 -3.62 5.01
C MET A 128 9.61 -3.48 5.35
N THR A 129 8.90 -4.60 5.32
CA THR A 129 7.53 -4.68 5.84
C THR A 129 7.56 -5.34 7.21
N THR A 130 6.97 -4.70 8.21
CA THR A 130 6.82 -5.25 9.56
C THR A 130 5.41 -5.77 9.75
N ILE A 131 5.28 -6.90 10.44
CA ILE A 131 3.99 -7.52 10.75
C ILE A 131 3.95 -7.85 12.24
N ASP A 132 3.03 -7.24 12.97
CA ASP A 132 2.87 -7.42 14.41
C ASP A 132 1.62 -8.24 14.74
N VAL A 133 1.73 -9.24 15.62
CA VAL A 133 0.64 -10.15 15.99
C VAL A 133 0.12 -9.82 17.39
N ASN A 134 -1.17 -9.49 17.47
CA ASN A 134 -1.82 -9.11 18.72
C ASN A 134 -2.93 -10.11 19.11
N SER A 135 -3.02 -10.39 20.42
CA SER A 135 -4.07 -11.26 20.97
C SER A 135 -5.45 -10.60 21.04
N GLY A 136 -5.53 -9.27 20.99
CA GLY A 136 -6.79 -8.52 21.01
C GLY A 136 -7.57 -8.71 22.31
N LYS A 137 -8.90 -8.84 22.22
CA LYS A 137 -9.78 -9.06 23.40
C LYS A 137 -9.80 -10.52 23.88
N TYR A 138 -9.06 -11.41 23.23
CA TYR A 138 -9.03 -12.82 23.59
C TYR A 138 -8.12 -13.05 24.80
N ILE A 139 -8.71 -12.96 26.00
CA ILE A 139 -8.07 -13.35 27.26
C ILE A 139 -8.74 -14.63 27.73
N GLY A 140 -8.32 -15.77 27.16
CA GLY A 140 -8.70 -17.08 27.70
C GLY A 140 -8.18 -17.17 29.13
N LYS A 141 -9.08 -17.31 30.12
CA LYS A 141 -8.75 -17.27 31.57
C LYS A 141 -7.88 -18.44 32.08
N LYS A 142 -7.40 -19.34 31.22
CA LYS A 142 -6.47 -20.40 31.57
C LYS A 142 -5.47 -20.59 30.42
N ASP A 143 -4.20 -20.57 30.79
CA ASP A 143 -2.99 -20.76 29.97
C ASP A 143 -2.68 -19.69 28.89
N TYR A 144 -1.85 -18.71 29.26
CA TYR A 144 -1.32 -17.69 28.35
C TYR A 144 -0.50 -18.32 27.20
N GLU A 145 0.31 -19.34 27.50
CA GLU A 145 1.20 -19.98 26.53
C GLU A 145 0.40 -20.68 25.43
N GLU A 146 -0.63 -21.43 25.80
CA GLU A 146 -1.48 -22.12 24.84
C GLU A 146 -2.26 -21.13 23.95
N ASN A 147 -2.72 -20.02 24.53
CA ASN A 147 -3.44 -18.99 23.78
C ASN A 147 -2.51 -18.26 22.80
N ALA A 148 -1.31 -17.87 23.23
CA ALA A 148 -0.30 -17.25 22.37
C ALA A 148 0.04 -18.17 21.18
N PHE A 149 0.29 -19.46 21.46
CA PHE A 149 0.57 -20.44 20.42
C PHE A 149 -0.58 -20.57 19.39
N LYS A 150 -1.83 -20.69 19.85
CA LYS A 150 -3.00 -20.79 18.95
C LYS A 150 -3.18 -19.55 18.08
N ILE A 151 -2.96 -18.36 18.65
CA ILE A 151 -3.08 -17.10 17.91
C ILE A 151 -1.95 -16.98 16.88
N ASN A 152 -0.71 -17.28 17.26
CA ASN A 152 0.44 -17.25 16.34
C ASN A 152 0.28 -18.25 15.19
N LEU A 153 -0.30 -19.43 15.42
CA LEU A 153 -0.57 -20.41 14.37
C LEU A 153 -1.61 -19.88 13.35
N GLN A 154 -2.69 -19.25 13.84
CA GLN A 154 -3.67 -18.59 12.95
C GLN A 154 -3.06 -17.38 12.24
N ALA A 155 -2.23 -16.61 12.93
CA ALA A 155 -1.51 -15.48 12.36
C ALA A 155 -0.59 -15.95 11.23
N ALA A 156 0.18 -17.03 11.39
CA ALA A 156 1.05 -17.56 10.35
C ALA A 156 0.30 -17.87 9.05
N GLN A 157 -0.88 -18.49 9.15
CA GLN A 157 -1.74 -18.76 8.00
C GLN A 157 -2.25 -17.48 7.33
N GLU A 158 -2.72 -16.53 8.13
CA GLU A 158 -3.25 -15.27 7.62
C GLU A 158 -2.16 -14.37 7.03
N ILE A 159 -0.97 -14.35 7.63
CA ILE A 159 0.20 -13.61 7.13
C ILE A 159 0.58 -14.10 5.74
N ALA A 160 0.76 -15.41 5.57
CA ALA A 160 1.10 -15.98 4.26
C ALA A 160 0.03 -15.65 3.21
N ARG A 161 -1.25 -15.66 3.61
CA ARG A 161 -2.37 -15.25 2.74
C ARG A 161 -2.29 -13.76 2.37
N GLN A 162 -2.08 -12.87 3.33
CA GLN A 162 -2.02 -11.41 3.12
C GLN A 162 -0.80 -11.00 2.30
N VAL A 163 0.37 -11.60 2.56
CA VAL A 163 1.60 -11.36 1.79
C VAL A 163 1.38 -11.66 0.31
N ARG A 164 0.68 -12.77 -0.02
CA ARG A 164 0.30 -13.09 -1.40
C ARG A 164 -0.74 -12.12 -1.97
N LEU A 165 -1.80 -11.85 -1.23
CA LEU A 165 -2.91 -11.02 -1.71
C LEU A 165 -2.50 -9.57 -1.98
N ARG A 166 -1.58 -9.04 -1.17
CA ARG A 166 -1.06 -7.67 -1.29
C ARG A 166 0.20 -7.57 -2.16
N ASP A 167 0.67 -8.71 -2.68
CA ASP A 167 1.97 -8.87 -3.35
C ASP A 167 3.13 -8.19 -2.60
N ILE A 168 3.24 -8.45 -1.29
CA ILE A 168 4.31 -7.90 -0.45
C ILE A 168 5.61 -8.64 -0.81
N GLY A 169 6.67 -7.90 -1.13
CA GLY A 169 7.97 -8.47 -1.48
C GLY A 169 9.13 -7.62 -0.97
N GLY A 170 10.32 -8.23 -0.90
CA GLY A 170 11.48 -7.72 -0.19
C GLY A 170 11.62 -8.35 1.19
N ILE A 171 12.21 -7.62 2.13
CA ILE A 171 12.41 -8.05 3.52
C ILE A 171 11.09 -7.88 4.28
N ILE A 172 10.69 -8.94 4.98
CA ILE A 172 9.52 -8.96 5.86
C ILE A 172 9.97 -9.45 7.23
N VAL A 173 9.61 -8.71 8.28
CA VAL A 173 9.87 -9.05 9.68
C VAL A 173 8.53 -9.26 10.37
N ILE A 174 8.39 -10.39 11.06
CA ILE A 174 7.16 -10.76 11.76
C ILE A 174 7.46 -10.85 13.25
N ASP A 175 6.74 -10.06 14.04
CA ASP A 175 6.76 -10.05 15.49
C ASP A 175 5.59 -10.89 16.01
N PHE A 176 5.88 -12.11 16.45
CA PHE A 176 4.89 -13.03 17.01
C PHE A 176 4.73 -12.78 18.51
N ILE A 177 3.58 -13.13 19.06
CA ILE A 177 3.37 -13.08 20.52
C ILE A 177 4.41 -14.00 21.19
N ASP A 178 5.03 -13.52 22.26
CA ASP A 178 6.00 -14.29 23.03
C ASP A 178 5.49 -15.68 23.41
N MET A 179 6.30 -16.70 23.09
CA MET A 179 6.08 -18.10 23.45
C MET A 179 7.29 -18.59 24.26
N GLY A 180 7.05 -19.15 25.44
CA GLY A 180 8.10 -19.68 26.31
C GLY A 180 8.66 -21.02 25.81
N LYS A 181 7.85 -21.84 25.14
CA LYS A 181 8.28 -23.18 24.68
C LYS A 181 8.88 -23.11 23.27
N LYS A 182 10.11 -23.59 23.11
CA LYS A 182 10.78 -23.71 21.80
C LYS A 182 9.97 -24.55 20.80
N GLU A 183 9.35 -25.63 21.27
CA GLU A 183 8.49 -26.49 20.47
C GLU A 183 7.31 -25.73 19.82
N ASN A 184 6.78 -24.72 20.51
CA ASN A 184 5.70 -23.88 19.98
C ASN A 184 6.23 -22.93 18.90
N LYS A 185 7.40 -22.31 19.11
CA LYS A 185 8.10 -21.51 18.09
C LYS A 185 8.36 -22.31 16.82
N ASP A 186 8.88 -23.53 16.96
CA ASP A 186 9.17 -24.42 15.84
C ASP A 186 7.89 -24.77 15.08
N LYS A 187 6.79 -25.10 15.77
CA LYS A 187 5.51 -25.39 15.11
C LYS A 187 4.96 -24.21 14.30
N VAL A 188 5.04 -22.99 14.84
CA VAL A 188 4.63 -21.76 14.12
C VAL A 188 5.49 -21.55 12.88
N PHE A 189 6.81 -21.70 12.99
CA PHE A 189 7.74 -21.62 11.86
C PHE A 189 7.41 -22.65 10.77
N HIS A 190 7.15 -23.90 11.13
CA HIS A 190 6.82 -24.96 10.17
C HIS A 190 5.45 -24.73 9.49
N GLU A 191 4.46 -24.19 10.20
CA GLU A 191 3.18 -23.82 9.58
C GLU A 191 3.37 -22.68 8.58
N LEU A 192 4.19 -21.68 8.90
CA LEU A 192 4.51 -20.58 7.98
C LEU A 192 5.21 -21.10 6.72
N LEU A 193 6.21 -21.99 6.87
CA LEU A 193 6.87 -22.67 5.75
C LEU A 193 5.87 -23.41 4.86
N LYS A 194 4.98 -24.19 5.46
CA LYS A 194 3.94 -24.95 4.75
C LYS A 194 3.01 -24.02 3.96
N GLU A 195 2.62 -22.89 4.52
CA GLU A 195 1.75 -21.93 3.83
C GLU A 195 2.45 -21.15 2.71
N PHE A 196 3.75 -20.87 2.83
CA PHE A 196 4.54 -20.25 1.77
C PHE A 196 4.97 -21.22 0.66
N LYS A 197 4.96 -22.55 0.88
CA LYS A 197 5.11 -23.53 -0.22
C LYS A 197 4.05 -23.41 -1.30
N LYS A 198 2.90 -22.80 -0.99
CA LYS A 198 1.81 -22.51 -1.94
C LYS A 198 2.05 -21.22 -2.72
N ASP A 199 3.04 -20.43 -2.33
CA ASP A 199 3.42 -19.20 -3.03
C ASP A 199 4.23 -19.53 -4.28
N ARG A 200 4.05 -18.72 -5.31
CA ARG A 200 4.76 -18.84 -6.59
C ARG A 200 6.04 -18.04 -6.59
N ALA A 201 6.10 -16.97 -5.79
CA ALA A 201 7.32 -16.20 -5.60
C ALA A 201 8.32 -17.02 -4.78
N LYS A 202 9.62 -16.84 -5.04
CA LYS A 202 10.66 -17.45 -4.20
C LYS A 202 10.62 -16.82 -2.81
N VAL A 203 10.59 -17.67 -1.79
CA VAL A 203 10.55 -17.26 -0.37
C VAL A 203 11.68 -17.93 0.38
N ALA A 204 12.39 -17.18 1.21
CA ALA A 204 13.35 -17.69 2.19
C ALA A 204 12.94 -17.23 3.59
N LEU A 205 12.90 -18.15 4.55
CA LEU A 205 12.54 -17.88 5.94
C LEU A 205 13.70 -18.25 6.86
N ALA A 206 14.02 -17.39 7.81
CA ALA A 206 14.85 -17.71 8.95
C ALA A 206 13.97 -18.24 10.11
N PRO A 207 14.51 -19.10 11.00
CA PRO A 207 13.83 -19.47 12.24
C PRO A 207 13.51 -18.24 13.10
N ILE A 208 12.56 -18.38 14.03
CA ILE A 208 12.26 -17.33 15.02
C ILE A 208 13.52 -17.10 15.87
N SER A 209 13.99 -15.87 15.88
CA SER A 209 15.17 -15.43 16.62
C SER A 209 14.95 -15.46 18.14
N ASP A 210 16.04 -15.26 18.88
CA ASP A 210 15.99 -15.13 20.34
C ASP A 210 15.19 -13.90 20.79
N PHE A 211 15.08 -12.87 19.93
CA PHE A 211 14.25 -11.69 20.16
C PHE A 211 12.77 -11.87 19.77
N GLY A 212 12.34 -13.09 19.40
CA GLY A 212 10.94 -13.37 19.04
C GLY A 212 10.55 -13.00 17.60
N LEU A 213 11.47 -12.40 16.85
CA LEU A 213 11.24 -11.99 15.46
C LEU A 213 11.51 -13.12 14.48
N LEU A 214 10.66 -13.25 13.46
CA LEU A 214 10.91 -14.06 12.28
C LEU A 214 11.26 -13.15 11.10
N GLU A 215 12.38 -13.42 10.46
CA GLU A 215 12.83 -12.70 9.27
C GLU A 215 12.61 -13.56 8.02
N MET A 216 12.12 -12.93 6.96
CA MET A 216 11.96 -13.61 5.67
C MET A 216 12.20 -12.65 4.51
N THR A 217 12.52 -13.23 3.35
CA THR A 217 12.56 -12.52 2.09
C THR A 217 11.60 -13.17 1.10
N ARG A 218 10.91 -12.34 0.32
CA ARG A 218 10.05 -12.78 -0.78
C ARG A 218 10.42 -12.02 -2.06
N GLN A 219 10.62 -12.74 -3.15
CA GLN A 219 10.92 -12.14 -4.45
C GLN A 219 9.85 -11.11 -4.85
N ARG A 220 10.28 -9.92 -5.27
CA ARG A 220 9.39 -8.90 -5.83
C ARG A 220 9.01 -9.29 -7.27
N THR A 221 7.74 -9.58 -7.49
CA THR A 221 7.22 -9.89 -8.83
C THR A 221 6.53 -8.70 -9.47
N ARG A 222 5.82 -7.89 -8.68
CA ARG A 222 5.14 -6.66 -9.11
C ARG A 222 5.23 -5.61 -8.00
N LEU A 223 4.67 -4.43 -8.25
CA LEU A 223 4.42 -3.43 -7.21
C LEU A 223 3.38 -4.00 -6.22
N ASN A 224 3.61 -3.76 -4.93
CA ASN A 224 2.67 -4.11 -3.88
C ASN A 224 1.33 -3.39 -4.13
N LEU A 225 0.23 -4.09 -3.85
CA LEU A 225 -1.12 -3.63 -4.09
C LEU A 225 -1.39 -2.25 -3.46
N PHE A 226 -0.96 -2.04 -2.22
CA PHE A 226 -1.14 -0.79 -1.49
C PHE A 226 -0.59 0.41 -2.29
N TYR A 227 0.65 0.33 -2.76
CA TYR A 227 1.26 1.40 -3.57
C TYR A 227 0.67 1.53 -4.97
N THR A 228 0.02 0.48 -5.48
CA THR A 228 -0.64 0.54 -6.79
C THR A 228 -1.98 1.28 -6.73
N VAL A 229 -2.66 1.25 -5.58
CA VAL A 229 -4.00 1.82 -5.40
C VAL A 229 -4.05 3.02 -4.46
N SER A 230 -2.89 3.52 -4.03
CA SER A 230 -2.79 4.69 -3.16
C SER A 230 -1.64 5.60 -3.60
N GLU A 231 -1.77 6.87 -3.23
CA GLU A 231 -0.74 7.87 -3.40
C GLU A 231 -0.22 8.30 -2.03
N GLU A 232 1.03 8.78 -2.00
CA GLU A 232 1.60 9.32 -0.78
C GLU A 232 0.82 10.55 -0.32
N CYS A 233 0.55 10.64 0.99
CA CYS A 233 -0.17 11.79 1.54
C CYS A 233 0.63 13.08 1.29
N PRO A 234 0.10 14.07 0.55
CA PRO A 234 0.83 15.31 0.21
C PRO A 234 1.06 16.21 1.43
N MET A 235 0.38 15.91 2.55
CA MET A 235 0.56 16.61 3.80
C MET A 235 1.62 15.90 4.64
N CYS A 236 1.38 14.69 5.14
CA CYS A 236 2.33 14.09 6.08
C CYS A 236 3.52 13.39 5.40
N HIS A 237 3.56 13.30 4.06
CA HIS A 237 4.57 12.53 3.30
C HIS A 237 4.73 11.13 3.89
N GLY A 238 3.60 10.44 4.05
CA GLY A 238 3.55 9.08 4.62
C GLY A 238 3.72 8.96 6.14
N THR A 239 4.12 10.01 6.87
CA THR A 239 4.38 9.91 8.33
C THR A 239 3.13 9.66 9.17
N GLY A 240 1.93 9.95 8.64
CA GLY A 240 0.66 9.84 9.36
C GLY A 240 0.54 10.77 10.56
N ARG A 241 1.44 11.76 10.69
CA ARG A 241 1.53 12.68 11.82
C ARG A 241 1.70 14.11 11.29
N ILE A 242 1.27 15.07 12.11
CA ILE A 242 1.53 16.49 11.93
C ILE A 242 2.09 17.06 13.23
N THR A 243 2.71 18.23 13.16
CA THR A 243 3.26 18.93 14.33
C THR A 243 2.18 19.17 15.39
N SER A 244 2.50 18.96 16.66
CA SER A 244 1.53 19.18 17.74
C SER A 244 1.20 20.67 17.89
N LYS A 245 0.01 20.97 18.43
CA LYS A 245 -0.45 22.34 18.70
C LYS A 245 0.53 23.14 19.56
N GLU A 246 1.12 22.51 20.55
CA GLU A 246 2.09 23.09 21.48
C GLU A 246 3.39 23.42 20.73
N THR A 247 3.90 22.47 19.93
CA THR A 247 5.11 22.66 19.14
C THR A 247 4.93 23.75 18.10
N PHE A 248 3.77 23.79 17.44
CA PHE A 248 3.37 24.84 16.50
C PHE A 248 3.40 26.22 17.15
N MET A 249 2.87 26.35 18.38
CA MET A 249 2.95 27.59 19.16
C MET A 249 4.39 27.98 19.50
N THR A 250 5.23 27.03 19.88
CA THR A 250 6.65 27.28 20.18
C THR A 250 7.42 27.72 18.92
N GLN A 251 7.09 27.18 17.75
CA GLN A 251 7.69 27.61 16.48
C GLN A 251 7.31 29.05 16.14
N ILE A 252 6.04 29.44 16.29
CA ILE A 252 5.57 30.81 16.13
C ILE A 252 6.32 31.77 17.08
N GLU A 253 6.45 31.42 18.36
CA GLU A 253 7.18 32.24 19.32
C GLU A 253 8.66 32.38 18.93
N SER A 254 9.30 31.27 18.56
CA SER A 254 10.72 31.25 18.20
C SER A 254 10.99 32.09 16.95
N TRP A 255 10.12 31.99 15.95
CA TRP A 255 10.18 32.79 14.74
C TRP A 255 10.06 34.29 15.05
N LEU A 256 9.07 34.69 15.87
CA LEU A 256 8.89 36.09 16.26
C LEU A 256 10.12 36.67 16.98
N ARG A 257 10.80 35.87 17.81
CA ARG A 257 12.02 36.30 18.50
C ARG A 257 13.15 36.59 17.49
N ARG A 258 13.37 35.72 16.50
CA ARG A 258 14.39 35.92 15.44
C ARG A 258 14.04 37.08 14.51
N PHE A 259 12.78 37.18 14.11
CA PHE A 259 12.29 38.34 13.36
C PHE A 259 12.57 39.66 14.09
N ARG A 260 12.43 39.69 15.42
CA ARG A 260 12.66 40.91 16.21
C ARG A 260 14.13 41.28 16.39
N THR A 261 15.06 40.33 16.28
CA THR A 261 16.50 40.63 16.35
C THR A 261 16.99 41.30 15.06
N GLU A 262 16.38 40.99 13.92
CA GLU A 262 16.87 41.41 12.61
C GLU A 262 16.01 42.49 11.93
N SER A 263 14.69 42.48 12.15
CA SER A 263 13.76 43.42 11.53
C SER A 263 13.34 44.55 12.48
N LYS A 264 13.02 45.72 11.92
CA LYS A 264 12.36 46.83 12.62
C LYS A 264 10.84 46.87 12.38
N GLU A 265 10.31 46.02 11.50
CA GLU A 265 8.87 45.95 11.22
C GLU A 265 8.11 45.44 12.45
N ARG A 266 6.89 45.98 12.64
CA ARG A 266 6.05 45.74 13.81
C ARG A 266 4.66 45.25 13.47
N ARG A 267 4.32 45.08 12.19
CA ARG A 267 3.00 44.63 11.76
C ARG A 267 3.19 43.43 10.84
N LEU A 268 2.60 42.30 11.20
CA LEU A 268 2.67 41.09 10.40
C LEU A 268 1.26 40.50 10.26
N VAL A 269 1.05 39.76 9.18
CA VAL A 269 -0.09 38.86 9.05
C VAL A 269 0.41 37.45 9.29
N LEU A 270 -0.16 36.77 10.29
CA LEU A 270 0.05 35.35 10.54
C LEU A 270 -1.03 34.58 9.78
N GLN A 271 -0.66 33.97 8.67
CA GLN A 271 -1.52 33.06 7.93
C GLN A 271 -1.39 31.63 8.45
N VAL A 272 -2.51 30.97 8.71
CA VAL A 272 -2.55 29.57 9.19
C VAL A 272 -3.73 28.83 8.59
N HIS A 273 -3.69 27.49 8.56
CA HIS A 273 -4.88 26.71 8.21
C HIS A 273 -6.03 26.95 9.22
N PRO A 274 -7.32 26.98 8.81
CA PRO A 274 -8.46 27.19 9.72
C PRO A 274 -8.49 26.30 10.96
N TYR A 275 -7.98 25.07 10.84
CA TYR A 275 -7.78 24.14 11.95
C TYR A 275 -6.93 24.76 13.08
N MET A 276 -5.76 25.32 12.75
CA MET A 276 -4.92 26.05 13.71
C MET A 276 -5.50 27.43 14.03
N GLY A 277 -6.10 28.13 13.06
CA GLY A 277 -6.74 29.43 13.28
C GLY A 277 -7.75 29.39 14.42
N SER A 278 -8.63 28.38 14.42
CA SER A 278 -9.63 28.18 15.47
C SER A 278 -9.00 27.94 16.86
N TYR A 279 -7.94 27.12 16.93
CA TYR A 279 -7.17 26.86 18.16
C TYR A 279 -6.50 28.14 18.69
N LEU A 280 -5.88 28.90 17.79
CA LEU A 280 -5.21 30.16 18.10
C LEU A 280 -6.19 31.22 18.65
N GLN A 281 -7.36 31.34 18.04
CA GLN A 281 -8.37 32.34 18.43
C GLN A 281 -9.12 31.98 19.71
N LYS A 282 -9.42 30.70 19.93
CA LYS A 282 -10.25 30.26 21.06
C LYS A 282 -9.40 29.97 22.30
N GLU A 283 -8.35 29.17 22.14
CA GLU A 283 -7.59 28.64 23.26
C GLU A 283 -6.35 29.51 23.53
N MET A 284 -5.61 29.91 22.48
CA MET A 284 -4.31 30.58 22.64
C MET A 284 -4.36 32.11 22.55
N LYS A 285 -5.55 32.72 22.50
CA LYS A 285 -5.73 34.18 22.34
C LYS A 285 -4.94 35.02 23.35
N LYS A 286 -4.94 34.61 24.61
CA LYS A 286 -4.19 35.30 25.68
C LYS A 286 -2.68 35.18 25.47
N ILE A 287 -2.20 34.01 25.04
CA ILE A 287 -0.78 33.76 24.78
C ILE A 287 -0.31 34.55 23.55
N LEU A 288 -1.07 34.56 22.46
CA LEU A 288 -0.78 35.37 21.28
C LEU A 288 -0.71 36.87 21.60
N LYS A 289 -1.60 37.37 22.46
CA LYS A 289 -1.50 38.76 22.93
C LYS A 289 -0.20 38.98 23.72
N LYS A 290 0.16 38.08 24.65
CA LYS A 290 1.43 38.19 25.39
C LYS A 290 2.64 38.17 24.45
N LEU A 291 2.65 37.32 23.43
CA LEU A 291 3.70 37.26 22.42
C LEU A 291 3.81 38.55 21.62
N GLN A 292 2.68 39.13 21.20
CA GLN A 292 2.63 40.44 20.54
C GLN A 292 3.27 41.54 21.39
N TRP A 293 2.88 41.62 22.68
CA TRP A 293 3.43 42.60 23.62
C TRP A 293 4.92 42.41 23.87
N LYS A 294 5.35 41.17 24.16
CA LYS A 294 6.75 40.84 24.44
C LYS A 294 7.69 41.16 23.28
N ASN A 295 7.21 40.98 22.05
CA ASN A 295 7.98 41.19 20.84
C ASN A 295 7.74 42.57 20.20
N LEU A 296 6.84 43.40 20.74
CA LEU A 296 6.43 44.69 20.16
C LEU A 296 5.94 44.56 18.69
N VAL A 297 5.19 43.50 18.39
CA VAL A 297 4.60 43.21 17.08
C VAL A 297 3.08 43.13 17.19
N LEU A 298 2.37 43.67 16.21
CA LEU A 298 0.95 43.46 15.98
C LEU A 298 0.76 42.36 14.94
N LEU A 299 0.05 41.30 15.33
CA LEU A 299 -0.29 40.17 14.47
C LEU A 299 -1.75 40.25 14.06
N LYS A 300 -2.01 40.31 12.76
CA LYS A 300 -3.31 40.00 12.18
C LYS A 300 -3.33 38.52 11.87
N LEU A 301 -4.25 37.76 12.48
CA LEU A 301 -4.45 36.36 12.12
C LEU A 301 -5.32 36.27 10.87
N GLU A 302 -4.92 35.44 9.92
CA GLU A 302 -5.65 35.19 8.68
C GLU A 302 -5.71 33.69 8.40
N GLU A 303 -6.86 33.19 8.01
CA GLU A 303 -7.07 31.77 7.76
C GLU A 303 -6.91 31.48 6.27
N ASN A 304 -6.08 30.49 5.95
CA ASN A 304 -5.79 30.06 4.58
C ASN A 304 -5.87 28.54 4.47
N SER A 305 -6.91 28.03 3.81
CA SER A 305 -7.16 26.59 3.63
C SER A 305 -6.21 25.90 2.66
N SER A 306 -5.40 26.65 1.90
CA SER A 306 -4.34 26.07 1.04
C SER A 306 -3.09 25.67 1.82
N LEU A 307 -2.93 26.14 3.06
CA LEU A 307 -1.82 25.76 3.93
C LEU A 307 -2.02 24.37 4.51
N ARG A 308 -0.91 23.69 4.80
CA ARG A 308 -0.96 22.45 5.58
C ARG A 308 -1.51 22.72 6.98
N LEU A 309 -2.07 21.69 7.62
CA LEU A 309 -2.70 21.82 8.94
C LEU A 309 -1.77 22.38 10.01
N ASP A 310 -0.47 22.12 9.88
CA ASP A 310 0.58 22.49 10.82
C ASP A 310 1.59 23.48 10.26
N GLU A 311 1.25 24.15 9.15
CA GLU A 311 2.05 25.22 8.55
C GLU A 311 1.53 26.59 8.98
N PHE A 312 2.45 27.53 9.18
CA PHE A 312 2.14 28.94 9.30
C PHE A 312 3.01 29.74 8.34
N ARG A 313 2.48 30.89 7.92
CA ARG A 313 3.24 31.89 7.17
C ARG A 313 3.17 33.25 7.84
N PHE A 314 4.29 33.95 7.85
CA PHE A 314 4.35 35.35 8.24
C PHE A 314 4.47 36.20 6.99
N ILE A 315 3.45 37.02 6.74
CA ILE A 315 3.42 37.99 5.66
C ILE A 315 3.76 39.37 6.22
N SER A 316 4.69 40.07 5.59
CA SER A 316 5.01 41.46 5.91
C SER A 316 3.78 42.33 5.63
N ALA A 317 3.27 43.05 6.64
CA ALA A 317 2.12 43.93 6.42
C ALA A 317 2.49 45.17 5.59
N LYS A 318 3.79 45.49 5.48
CA LYS A 318 4.30 46.58 4.64
C LYS A 318 4.37 46.21 3.16
N THR A 319 4.86 45.02 2.85
CA THR A 319 5.20 44.62 1.46
C THR A 319 4.22 43.60 0.87
N GLY A 320 3.50 42.86 1.71
CA GLY A 320 2.66 41.73 1.27
C GLY A 320 3.45 40.47 0.93
N GLU A 321 4.78 40.47 1.09
CA GLU A 321 5.63 39.31 0.84
C GLU A 321 5.56 38.29 1.98
N ASP A 322 5.64 37.01 1.63
CA ASP A 322 5.94 35.93 2.56
C ASP A 322 7.41 36.05 3.01
N ILE A 323 7.59 36.19 4.31
CA ILE A 323 8.90 36.33 4.96
C ILE A 323 9.20 35.17 5.91
N THR A 324 8.42 34.09 5.86
CA THR A 324 8.53 32.94 6.79
C THR A 324 9.92 32.35 6.78
N ASP A 325 10.48 32.08 5.60
CA ASP A 325 11.82 31.47 5.47
C ASP A 325 12.97 32.48 5.61
N LYS A 326 12.67 33.77 5.79
CA LYS A 326 13.72 34.79 5.99
C LYS A 326 14.27 34.80 7.42
N PHE A 327 13.59 34.18 8.41
CA PHE A 327 13.92 34.32 9.84
C PHE A 327 13.91 33.04 10.69
#